data_AF-A0A0G0MPZ7-F1
#
_entry.id   AF-A0A0G0MPZ7-F1
#
_cell.length_a   1.000
_cell.length_b   1.000
_cell.length_c   1.000
_cell.angle_alpha   90.00
_cell.angle_beta   90.00
_cell.angle_gamma   90.00
#
_symmetry.space_group_name_H-M   'P 1'
#
loop_
_entity.id
_entity.type
_entity.pdbx_description
1 polymer ?
#
loop_
_entity_poly.entity_id
_entity_poly.type
_entity_poly.pdbx_seq_one_letter_code
_entity_poly.pdbx_strand_id
1 'polypeptide(L)'
;MTLKRIFIYTTGLFFIFSFFFVSISQTYANSGTTVCSLWTSVDNNTGNVQIGGTVTESNPGQDLSYTNISLWDSNNSGSANASGGDSISTSYTAYFPNGWHRAYVNGNSSSNPGGGSGSCFDQQDFYVEVAP
;
A
#
# COMPACT_ATOMS: atom_id res chain seq x y z
N MET A 1 -33.83 30.22 -42.51
CA MET A 1 -33.66 29.58 -41.18
C MET A 1 -33.98 30.61 -40.12
N THR A 2 -34.95 30.37 -39.22
CA THR A 2 -35.41 31.39 -38.26
C THR A 2 -34.46 31.51 -37.06
N LEU A 3 -34.30 32.71 -36.50
CA LEU A 3 -33.43 33.01 -35.36
C LEU A 3 -33.62 32.03 -34.18
N LYS A 4 -34.87 31.60 -33.94
CA LYS A 4 -35.23 30.60 -32.92
C LYS A 4 -34.55 29.24 -33.14
N ARG A 5 -34.42 28.78 -34.39
CA ARG A 5 -33.78 27.49 -34.69
C ARG A 5 -32.27 27.57 -34.44
N ILE A 6 -31.64 28.68 -34.80
CA ILE A 6 -30.21 28.90 -34.57
C ILE A 6 -29.90 28.85 -33.07
N PHE A 7 -30.70 29.53 -32.25
CA PHE A 7 -30.53 29.55 -30.80
C PHE A 7 -30.59 28.14 -30.17
N ILE A 8 -31.57 27.32 -30.55
CA ILE A 8 -31.73 25.96 -30.02
C ILE A 8 -30.51 25.08 -30.35
N TYR A 9 -30.00 25.14 -31.58
CA TYR A 9 -28.84 24.34 -31.97
C TYR A 9 -27.57 24.78 -31.23
N THR A 10 -27.37 26.09 -31.04
CA THR A 10 -26.21 26.60 -30.30
C THR A 10 -26.25 26.21 -28.83
N THR A 11 -27.41 26.29 -28.17
CA THR A 11 -27.53 25.93 -26.75
C THR A 11 -27.36 24.43 -26.55
N GLY A 12 -27.93 23.60 -27.44
CA GLY A 12 -27.75 22.15 -27.39
C GLY A 12 -26.29 21.72 -27.56
N LEU A 13 -25.57 22.30 -28.52
CA LEU A 13 -24.14 22.07 -28.70
C LEU A 13 -23.34 22.50 -27.47
N PHE A 14 -23.66 23.65 -26.87
CA PHE A 14 -23.00 24.13 -25.67
C PHE A 14 -23.15 23.14 -24.48
N PHE A 15 -24.35 22.61 -24.25
CA PHE A 15 -24.56 21.60 -23.20
C PHE A 15 -23.81 20.29 -23.48
N ILE A 16 -23.80 19.83 -24.73
CA ILE A 16 -23.06 18.62 -25.13
C ILE A 16 -21.56 18.81 -24.88
N PHE A 17 -20.99 19.93 -25.36
CA PHE A 17 -19.58 20.24 -25.12
C PHE A 17 -19.28 20.39 -23.62
N SER A 18 -20.14 21.08 -22.86
CA SER A 18 -19.94 21.25 -21.42
C SER A 18 -19.96 19.91 -20.68
N PHE A 19 -20.86 19.00 -21.05
CA PHE A 19 -20.91 17.66 -20.47
C PHE A 19 -19.64 16.86 -20.77
N PHE A 20 -19.17 16.87 -22.03
CA PHE A 20 -17.91 16.22 -22.40
C PHE A 20 -16.69 16.85 -21.70
N PHE A 21 -16.63 18.17 -21.54
CA PHE A 21 -15.54 18.84 -20.82
C PHE A 21 -15.50 18.47 -19.32
N VAL A 22 -16.66 18.29 -18.69
CA VAL A 22 -16.73 17.81 -17.30
C VAL A 22 -16.32 16.33 -17.21
N SER A 23 -16.69 15.49 -18.19
CA SER A 23 -16.32 14.06 -18.20
C SER A 23 -14.85 13.79 -18.55
N ILE A 24 -14.14 14.71 -19.21
CA ILE A 24 -12.72 14.55 -19.59
C ILE A 24 -11.76 15.05 -18.50
N SER A 25 -12.29 15.59 -17.39
CA SER A 25 -11.46 15.93 -16.24
C SER A 25 -10.94 14.63 -15.61
N GLN A 26 -9.82 14.13 -16.14
CA GLN A 26 -9.10 12.99 -15.59
C GLN A 26 -8.69 13.34 -14.17
N THR A 27 -9.33 12.70 -13.19
CA THR A 27 -8.89 12.78 -11.80
C THR A 27 -7.55 12.07 -11.70
N TYR A 28 -6.46 12.84 -11.77
CA TYR A 28 -5.12 12.30 -11.56
C TYR A 28 -5.00 11.90 -10.09
N ALA A 29 -4.74 10.63 -9.81
CA ALA A 29 -4.22 10.25 -8.51
C ALA A 29 -2.82 10.86 -8.36
N ASN A 30 -2.58 11.57 -7.26
CA ASN A 30 -1.24 12.03 -6.91
C ASN A 30 -0.32 10.81 -6.82
N SER A 31 0.96 10.97 -7.18
CA SER A 31 1.97 9.90 -7.07
C SER A 31 1.90 9.24 -5.68
N GLY A 32 1.38 8.02 -5.61
CA GLY A 32 1.19 7.29 -4.37
C GLY A 32 2.53 7.07 -3.70
N THR A 33 2.66 7.42 -2.42
CA THR A 33 3.83 7.06 -1.62
C THR A 33 3.50 5.79 -0.85
N THR A 34 4.30 4.74 -1.03
CA THR A 34 4.19 3.50 -0.26
C THR A 34 4.90 3.68 1.07
N VAL A 35 4.25 3.31 2.17
CA VAL A 35 4.79 3.40 3.53
C VAL A 35 4.83 2.01 4.13
N CYS A 36 5.96 1.67 4.74
CA CYS A 36 6.16 0.43 5.48
C CYS A 36 6.15 0.75 6.98
N SER A 37 5.58 -0.14 7.77
CA SER A 37 5.69 -0.17 9.22
C SER A 37 6.03 -1.59 9.65
N LEU A 38 6.97 -1.73 10.57
CA LEU A 38 7.43 -3.00 11.11
C LEU A 38 7.32 -3.00 12.63
N TRP A 39 6.98 -4.14 13.21
CA TRP A 39 6.97 -4.35 14.64
C TRP A 39 7.41 -5.78 14.99
N THR A 40 7.96 -5.92 16.19
CA THR A 40 8.44 -7.19 16.73
C THR A 40 8.00 -7.36 18.18
N SER A 41 7.53 -8.54 18.55
CA SER A 41 7.18 -8.91 19.92
C SER A 41 7.94 -10.17 20.33
N VAL A 42 8.83 -10.05 21.32
CA VAL A 42 9.70 -11.13 21.79
C VAL A 42 9.13 -11.77 23.05
N ASP A 43 8.95 -13.09 23.05
CA ASP A 43 8.68 -13.89 24.26
C ASP A 43 9.98 -14.51 24.79
N ASN A 44 10.59 -13.84 25.78
CA ASN A 44 11.83 -14.29 26.43
C ASN A 44 11.66 -15.54 27.30
N ASN A 45 10.46 -16.10 27.46
CA ASN A 45 10.29 -17.40 28.13
C ASN A 45 10.48 -18.56 27.16
N THR A 46 10.15 -18.35 25.88
CA THR A 46 10.12 -19.42 24.87
C THR A 46 11.09 -19.21 23.73
N GLY A 47 11.63 -17.99 23.55
CA GLY A 47 12.42 -17.59 22.39
C GLY A 47 11.58 -17.38 21.13
N ASN A 48 10.25 -17.48 21.23
CA ASN A 48 9.36 -17.18 20.12
C ASN A 48 9.25 -15.68 19.92
N VAL A 49 9.39 -15.25 18.67
CA VAL A 49 9.23 -13.85 18.27
C VAL A 49 8.14 -13.77 17.24
N GLN A 50 7.16 -12.90 17.48
CA GLN A 50 6.16 -12.53 16.50
C GLN A 50 6.67 -11.29 15.75
N ILE A 51 6.79 -11.41 14.43
CA ILE A 51 7.20 -10.34 13.52
C ILE A 51 6.00 -10.00 12.67
N GLY A 52 5.65 -8.72 12.64
CA GLY A 52 4.55 -8.24 11.82
C GLY A 52 4.89 -6.91 11.17
N GLY A 53 4.13 -6.59 10.13
CA GLY A 53 4.30 -5.33 9.43
C GLY A 53 3.07 -4.94 8.66
N THR A 54 3.05 -3.71 8.19
CA THR A 54 1.98 -3.13 7.39
C THR A 54 2.59 -2.35 6.24
N VAL A 55 2.01 -2.50 5.06
CA VAL A 55 2.32 -1.72 3.87
C VAL A 55 1.06 -0.97 3.49
N THR A 56 1.18 0.35 3.39
CA THR A 56 0.05 1.24 3.09
C THR A 56 0.40 2.14 1.92
N GLU A 57 -0.53 2.27 0.98
CA GLU A 57 -0.51 3.28 -0.04
C GLU A 57 -1.08 4.60 0.52
N SER A 58 -0.28 5.65 0.55
CA SER A 58 -0.64 6.90 1.25
C SER A 58 -1.70 7.73 0.50
N ASN A 59 -1.83 7.52 -0.81
CA ASN A 59 -2.81 8.21 -1.66
C ASN A 59 -3.44 7.18 -2.61
N PRO A 60 -4.29 6.26 -2.11
CA PRO A 60 -4.95 5.31 -2.97
C PRO A 60 -5.78 6.04 -4.01
N GLY A 61 -5.74 5.54 -5.25
CA GLY A 61 -6.57 6.07 -6.31
C GLY A 61 -8.05 5.75 -6.08
N GLN A 62 -8.90 6.04 -7.08
CA GLN A 62 -10.34 5.75 -6.96
C GLN A 62 -10.68 4.25 -7.09
N ASP A 63 -9.77 3.43 -7.65
CA ASP A 63 -10.06 2.03 -7.99
C ASP A 63 -8.85 1.10 -7.85
N LEU A 64 -9.08 -0.09 -7.27
CA LEU A 64 -8.20 -1.26 -7.33
C LEU A 64 -6.70 -1.00 -7.08
N SER A 65 -6.36 -0.14 -6.11
CA SER A 65 -4.97 -0.05 -5.65
C SER A 65 -4.55 -1.39 -5.09
N TYR A 66 -3.33 -1.79 -5.42
CA TYR A 66 -2.81 -3.13 -5.10
C TYR A 66 -1.53 -2.99 -4.31
N THR A 67 -1.55 -3.48 -3.08
CA THR A 67 -0.37 -3.55 -2.22
C THR A 67 0.11 -4.98 -2.09
N ASN A 68 1.42 -5.15 -1.98
CA ASN A 68 2.02 -6.38 -1.51
C ASN A 68 2.93 -6.10 -0.31
N ILE A 69 3.07 -7.11 0.53
CA ILE A 69 3.94 -7.10 1.70
C ILE A 69 4.70 -8.41 1.75
N SER A 70 5.97 -8.32 2.08
CA SER A 70 6.85 -9.44 2.38
C SER A 70 7.60 -9.16 3.68
N LEU A 71 7.52 -10.11 4.61
CA LEU A 71 8.24 -10.11 5.88
C LEU A 71 9.21 -11.28 5.92
N TRP A 72 10.41 -11.01 6.44
CA TRP A 72 11.43 -12.04 6.71
C TRP A 72 12.39 -11.55 7.80
N ASP A 73 13.28 -12.45 8.24
CA ASP A 73 14.29 -12.16 9.26
C ASP A 73 15.71 -12.53 8.79
N SER A 74 16.71 -12.06 9.55
CA SER A 74 18.13 -12.29 9.30
C SER A 74 18.57 -13.75 9.38
N ASN A 75 17.79 -14.60 10.04
CA ASN A 75 18.09 -16.00 10.28
C ASN A 75 17.32 -16.93 9.33
N ASN A 76 16.44 -16.36 8.50
CA ASN A 76 15.49 -17.10 7.67
C ASN A 76 14.64 -18.09 8.48
N SER A 77 14.29 -17.72 9.72
CA SER A 77 13.49 -18.53 10.65
C SER A 77 12.02 -18.59 10.24
N GLY A 78 11.51 -17.54 9.58
CA GLY A 78 10.17 -17.51 9.01
C GLY A 78 10.01 -16.43 7.96
N SER A 79 8.85 -16.47 7.28
CA SER A 79 8.43 -15.41 6.37
C SER A 79 6.91 -15.34 6.29
N ALA A 80 6.40 -14.18 5.92
CA ALA A 80 4.98 -14.00 5.63
C ALA A 80 4.81 -13.05 4.44
N ASN A 81 4.01 -13.47 3.46
CA ASN A 81 3.70 -12.66 2.29
C ASN A 81 2.19 -12.48 2.21
N ALA A 82 1.74 -11.29 1.83
CA ALA A 82 0.34 -11.03 1.57
C ALA A 82 0.20 -10.00 0.43
N SER A 83 -0.96 -9.98 -0.20
CA SER A 83 -1.31 -8.96 -1.20
C SER A 83 -2.80 -8.63 -1.14
N GLY A 84 -3.16 -7.39 -1.45
CA GLY A 84 -4.53 -6.91 -1.26
C GLY A 84 -4.71 -5.44 -1.61
N GLY A 85 -5.75 -4.82 -1.06
CA GLY A 85 -6.14 -3.43 -1.34
C GLY A 85 -5.12 -2.40 -0.84
N ASP A 86 -5.59 -1.21 -0.47
CA ASP A 86 -4.73 -0.04 -0.24
C ASP A 86 -3.83 -0.13 1.00
N SER A 87 -4.16 -1.00 1.95
CA SER A 87 -3.37 -1.24 3.15
C SER A 87 -3.43 -2.71 3.52
N ILE A 88 -2.27 -3.34 3.68
CA ILE A 88 -2.18 -4.75 4.02
C ILE A 88 -1.20 -4.97 5.18
N SER A 89 -1.60 -5.86 6.07
CA SER A 89 -0.78 -6.31 7.19
C SER A 89 -0.61 -7.82 7.15
N THR A 90 0.56 -8.31 7.56
CA THR A 90 0.79 -9.73 7.78
C THR A 90 1.74 -9.93 8.95
N SER A 91 1.85 -11.15 9.45
CA SER A 91 2.75 -11.51 10.55
C SER A 91 3.07 -13.00 10.57
N TYR A 92 4.19 -13.38 11.14
CA TYR A 92 4.52 -14.75 11.48
C TYR A 92 5.14 -14.84 12.88
N THR A 93 5.15 -16.05 13.43
CA THR A 93 5.84 -16.36 14.69
C THR A 93 6.88 -17.43 14.41
N ALA A 94 8.11 -17.21 14.86
CA ALA A 94 9.20 -18.18 14.74
C ALA A 94 10.07 -18.18 16.00
N TYR A 95 10.79 -19.27 16.22
CA TYR A 95 11.77 -19.38 17.31
C TYR A 95 13.11 -18.76 16.90
N PHE A 96 13.74 -18.03 17.83
CA PHE A 96 15.07 -17.45 17.67
C PHE A 96 15.96 -17.85 18.86
N PRO A 97 17.23 -18.22 18.62
CA PRO A 97 18.19 -18.46 19.69
C PRO A 97 18.55 -17.15 20.41
N ASN A 98 19.23 -17.24 21.55
CA ASN A 98 19.70 -16.03 22.26
C ASN A 98 20.64 -15.20 21.37
N GLY A 99 20.41 -13.89 21.31
CA GLY A 99 21.24 -12.97 20.52
C GLY A 99 20.48 -11.82 19.87
N TRP A 100 21.23 -11.04 19.09
CA TRP A 100 20.70 -9.97 18.25
C TRP A 100 20.25 -10.50 16.90
N HIS A 101 19.07 -10.07 16.47
CA HIS A 101 18.43 -10.43 15.21
C HIS A 101 17.83 -9.19 14.55
N ARG A 102 17.52 -9.31 13.25
CA ARG A 102 16.87 -8.25 12.48
C ARG A 102 15.67 -8.78 11.72
N ALA A 103 14.54 -8.09 11.85
CA ALA A 103 13.36 -8.27 11.02
C ALA A 103 13.36 -7.27 9.87
N TYR A 104 12.74 -7.64 8.77
CA TYR A 104 12.62 -6.83 7.56
C TYR A 104 11.18 -6.84 7.06
N VAL A 105 10.76 -5.69 6.53
CA VAL A 105 9.54 -5.57 5.73
C VAL A 105 9.88 -4.91 4.40
N ASN A 106 9.29 -5.42 3.33
CA ASN A 106 9.28 -4.80 2.02
C ASN A 106 7.85 -4.82 1.48
N GLY A 107 7.46 -3.74 0.84
CA GLY A 107 6.20 -3.71 0.11
C GLY A 107 6.25 -2.82 -1.09
N ASN A 108 5.41 -3.14 -2.05
CA ASN A 108 5.13 -2.32 -3.21
C ASN A 108 3.65 -1.97 -3.23
N SER A 109 3.32 -0.78 -3.74
CA SER A 109 1.95 -0.40 -4.02
C SER A 109 1.82 0.17 -5.43
N SER A 110 0.63 0.04 -6.01
CA SER A 110 0.29 0.67 -7.28
C SER A 110 -1.08 1.33 -7.20
N SER A 111 -1.12 2.63 -7.49
CA SER A 111 -2.32 3.46 -7.46
C SER A 111 -3.02 3.47 -8.81
N ASN A 112 -4.33 3.20 -8.83
CA ASN A 112 -5.13 3.20 -10.06
C ASN A 112 -6.43 4.04 -9.89
N PRO A 113 -6.87 4.78 -10.93
CA PRO A 113 -6.17 5.09 -12.17
C PRO A 113 -5.05 6.14 -11.99
N GLY A 114 -3.92 5.89 -12.66
CA GLY A 114 -2.91 6.91 -12.97
C GLY A 114 -2.01 7.40 -11.82
N GLY A 115 -2.04 6.77 -10.63
CA GLY A 115 -1.32 7.29 -9.45
C GLY A 115 0.11 6.75 -9.26
N GLY A 116 0.62 5.97 -10.21
CA GLY A 116 1.99 5.47 -10.18
C GLY A 116 2.18 4.26 -9.24
N SER A 117 3.43 3.83 -9.11
CA SER A 117 3.82 2.76 -8.19
C SER A 117 4.89 3.25 -7.23
N GLY A 118 4.91 2.67 -6.04
CA GLY A 118 5.92 2.93 -5.03
C GLY A 118 6.41 1.62 -4.41
N SER A 119 7.53 1.74 -3.71
CA SER A 119 8.14 0.68 -2.93
C SER A 119 8.58 1.25 -1.59
N CYS A 120 8.47 0.46 -0.53
CA CYS A 120 9.00 0.77 0.78
C CYS A 120 9.81 -0.40 1.32
N PHE A 121 10.74 -0.08 2.21
CA PHE A 121 11.55 -1.03 2.95
C PHE A 121 11.78 -0.47 4.34
N ASP A 122 11.61 -1.31 5.35
CA ASP A 122 11.94 -0.97 6.74
C ASP A 122 12.54 -2.19 7.45
N GLN A 123 13.30 -1.93 8.52
CA GLN A 123 14.00 -2.96 9.27
C GLN A 123 14.05 -2.61 10.76
N GLN A 124 13.99 -3.63 11.62
CA GLN A 124 13.99 -3.47 13.06
C GLN A 124 14.86 -4.53 13.72
N ASP A 125 15.78 -4.07 14.57
CA ASP A 125 16.60 -4.94 15.41
C ASP A 125 15.83 -5.36 16.66
N PHE A 126 15.99 -6.62 17.08
CA PHE A 126 15.47 -7.16 18.33
C PHE A 126 16.49 -8.10 18.98
N TYR A 127 16.39 -8.25 20.30
CA TYR A 127 17.27 -9.11 21.08
C TYR A 127 16.45 -10.17 21.81
N VAL A 128 16.91 -11.42 21.79
CA VAL A 128 16.28 -12.55 22.47
C VAL A 128 17.19 -13.04 23.58
N GLU A 129 16.62 -13.21 24.77
CA GLU A 129 17.30 -13.78 25.92
C GLU A 129 16.35 -14.73 26.66
N VAL A 130 16.43 -16.01 26.31
CA VAL A 130 15.68 -17.08 26.97
C VAL A 130 16.38 -17.44 28.26
N ALA A 131 15.66 -17.28 29.38
CA ALA A 131 16.13 -17.72 30.69
C ALA A 131 16.32 -19.26 30.68
N PRO A 132 17.42 -19.76 31.26
CA PRO A 132 17.69 -21.20 31.35
C PRO A 132 16.67 -21.94 32.24
#